data_AF-A7F9M2-F1
#
_entry.id   AF-A7F9M2-F1
#
_cell.length_a   1.000
_cell.length_b   1.000
_cell.length_c   1.000
_cell.angle_alpha   90.00
_cell.angle_beta   90.00
_cell.angle_gamma   90.00
#
_symmetry.space_group_name_H-M   'P 1'
#
loop_
_entity.id
_entity.type
_entity.pdbx_description
1 polymer ?
#
loop_
_entity_poly.entity_id
_entity_poly.type
_entity_poly.pdbx_seq_one_letter_code
_entity_poly.pdbx_strand_id
1 'polypeptide(L)'
;MTIVHIVLFEFKPNTHKDQIDDGGFSHGFVSHFASTSDRDYYLNEDPARLDFVKKAGDIVQNVRVVDYEMGTAVVMLISDWEEEYGDP
;
A
#
# COMPACT_ATOMS: atom_id res chain seq x y z
N MET A 1 9.28 -20.43 2.55
CA MET A 1 10.02 -19.51 1.66
C MET A 1 9.73 -18.10 2.15
N THR A 2 10.71 -17.20 2.07
CA THR A 2 10.54 -15.85 2.60
C THR A 2 9.52 -15.09 1.75
N ILE A 3 8.51 -14.52 2.40
CA ILE A 3 7.50 -13.66 1.78
C ILE A 3 7.86 -12.21 2.07
N VAL A 4 7.88 -11.38 1.02
CA VAL A 4 7.94 -9.93 1.15
C VAL A 4 6.53 -9.39 0.98
N HIS A 5 6.06 -8.66 1.98
CA HIS A 5 4.73 -8.06 2.05
C HIS A 5 4.88 -6.54 2.00
N ILE A 6 4.40 -5.93 0.92
CA ILE A 6 4.45 -4.49 0.70
C ILE A 6 3.02 -3.95 0.83
N VAL A 7 2.85 -2.90 1.62
CA VAL A 7 1.60 -2.15 1.72
C VAL A 7 1.88 -0.72 1.30
N LEU A 8 1.30 -0.27 0.21
CA LEU A 8 1.29 1.13 -0.20
C LEU A 8 -0.05 1.75 0.19
N PHE A 9 -0.05 2.98 0.65
CA PHE A 9 -1.28 3.67 1.03
C PHE A 9 -1.20 5.17 0.84
N GLU A 10 -2.38 5.78 0.82
CA GLU A 10 -2.59 7.22 0.70
C GLU A 10 -3.49 7.70 1.83
N PHE A 11 -3.15 8.82 2.45
CA PHE A 11 -4.00 9.43 3.47
C PHE A 11 -5.19 10.16 2.84
N LYS A 12 -6.30 10.26 3.58
CA LYS A 12 -7.43 11.10 3.22
C LYS A 12 -6.96 12.57 3.12
N PRO A 13 -7.46 13.35 2.16
CA PRO A 13 -7.15 14.77 2.05
C PRO A 13 -7.68 15.52 3.28
N ASN A 14 -6.84 16.34 3.90
CA ASN A 14 -7.21 17.08 5.11
C ASN A 14 -7.56 18.56 4.88
N THR A 15 -7.68 19.06 3.63
CA THR A 15 -8.21 20.40 3.25
C THR A 15 -8.49 20.48 1.74
N HIS A 16 -9.36 21.42 1.33
CA HIS A 16 -9.98 21.65 0.02
C HIS A 16 -9.15 21.35 -1.25
N LYS A 17 -9.89 20.84 -2.25
CA LYS A 17 -9.53 20.27 -3.56
C LYS A 17 -8.61 21.11 -4.48
N ASP A 18 -8.21 22.30 -4.05
CA ASP A 18 -7.53 23.29 -4.89
C ASP A 18 -6.00 23.29 -4.68
N GLN A 19 -5.46 22.45 -3.79
CA GLN A 19 -4.03 22.47 -3.43
C GLN A 19 -3.29 21.13 -3.55
N ILE A 20 -3.96 20.00 -3.77
CA ILE A 20 -3.29 18.71 -3.97
C ILE A 20 -4.19 17.85 -4.86
N ASP A 21 -3.76 17.61 -6.10
CA ASP A 21 -4.26 16.52 -6.94
C ASP A 21 -3.09 15.92 -7.75
N ASP A 22 -2.14 15.32 -7.02
CA ASP A 22 -1.15 14.38 -7.58
C ASP A 22 -1.52 12.98 -7.07
N GLY A 23 -2.66 12.45 -7.53
CA GLY A 23 -3.25 11.19 -7.06
C GLY A 23 -2.27 10.01 -7.11
N GLY A 24 -1.86 9.51 -5.95
CA GLY A 24 -0.91 8.40 -5.85
C GLY A 24 -0.67 7.92 -4.42
N PHE A 25 -0.17 6.69 -4.28
CA PHE A 25 0.26 6.19 -2.97
C PHE A 25 1.46 6.99 -2.47
N SER A 26 1.35 7.60 -1.28
CA SER A 26 2.39 8.48 -0.73
C SER A 26 3.28 7.79 0.31
N HIS A 27 2.82 6.69 0.89
CA HIS A 27 3.50 5.99 1.99
C HIS A 27 3.44 4.48 1.78
N GLY A 28 4.33 3.75 2.45
CA GLY A 28 4.23 2.30 2.50
C GLY A 28 5.07 1.60 3.56
N PHE A 29 4.72 0.34 3.81
CA PHE A 29 5.42 -0.59 4.69
C PHE A 29 5.99 -1.74 3.89
N VAL A 30 7.19 -2.21 4.24
CA VAL A 30 7.78 -3.44 3.71
C VAL A 30 8.07 -4.36 4.88
N SER A 31 7.48 -5.55 4.87
CA SER A 31 7.67 -6.58 5.89
C SER A 31 8.22 -7.85 5.26
N HIS A 32 9.11 -8.54 5.97
CA HIS A 32 9.68 -9.82 5.53
C HIS A 32 9.24 -10.90 6.51
N PHE A 33 8.67 -11.97 5.99
CA PHE A 33 8.21 -13.11 6.77
C PHE A 33 8.97 -14.36 6.35
N ALA A 34 9.41 -15.19 7.30
CA ALA A 34 10.13 -16.42 6.98
C ALA A 34 9.24 -17.46 6.26
N SER A 35 7.93 -17.35 6.46
CA SER A 35 6.92 -18.24 5.88
C SER A 35 5.58 -17.53 5.68
N THR A 36 4.70 -18.15 4.88
CA THR A 36 3.31 -17.72 4.70
C THR A 36 2.53 -17.75 6.02
N SER A 37 2.78 -18.73 6.89
CA SER A 37 2.13 -18.81 8.21
C SER A 37 2.51 -17.64 9.12
N ASP A 38 3.76 -17.18 9.09
CA ASP A 38 4.19 -16.03 9.91
C ASP A 38 3.51 -14.74 9.42
N ARG A 39 3.37 -14.58 8.09
CA ARG A 39 2.60 -13.47 7.50
C ARG A 39 1.14 -13.55 7.92
N ASP A 40 0.51 -14.72 7.80
CA ASP A 40 -0.92 -14.90 8.09
C ASP A 40 -1.23 -14.66 9.56
N TYR A 41 -0.35 -15.10 10.47
CA TYR A 41 -0.42 -14.75 11.88
C TYR A 41 -0.34 -13.23 12.10
N TYR A 42 0.67 -12.58 11.52
CA TYR A 42 0.83 -11.12 11.65
C TYR A 42 -0.40 -10.35 11.14
N LEU A 43 -0.96 -10.75 9.99
CA LEU A 43 -2.08 -10.05 9.37
C LEU A 43 -3.41 -10.25 10.11
N ASN A 44 -3.65 -11.44 10.64
CA ASN A 44 -4.99 -11.84 11.10
C ASN A 44 -5.09 -12.03 12.62
N GLU A 45 -3.97 -12.28 13.30
CA GLU A 45 -3.97 -12.71 14.69
C GLU A 45 -3.17 -11.77 15.61
N ASP A 46 -2.10 -11.14 15.13
CA ASP A 46 -1.28 -10.23 15.94
C ASP A 46 -2.11 -9.03 16.44
N PRO A 47 -2.34 -8.91 17.77
CA PRO A 47 -3.16 -7.85 18.34
C PRO A 47 -2.63 -6.45 18.00
N ALA A 48 -1.30 -6.27 17.93
CA ALA A 48 -0.70 -4.98 17.63
C ALA A 48 -1.00 -4.55 16.19
N ARG A 49 -0.94 -5.50 15.25
CA ARG A 49 -1.27 -5.26 13.84
C ARG A 49 -2.75 -4.99 13.64
N LEU A 50 -3.63 -5.73 14.31
CA LEU A 50 -5.08 -5.55 14.26
C LEU A 50 -5.49 -4.18 14.80
N ASP A 51 -4.92 -3.76 15.93
CA ASP A 51 -5.17 -2.43 16.49
C ASP A 51 -4.62 -1.30 15.61
N PHE A 52 -3.54 -1.55 14.89
CA PHE A 52 -3.04 -0.62 13.87
C PHE A 52 -4.01 -0.47 12.69
N VAL A 53 -4.59 -1.57 12.14
CA VAL A 53 -5.60 -1.49 11.05
C VAL A 53 -6.74 -0.56 11.47
N LYS A 54 -7.27 -0.77 12.69
CA LYS A 54 -8.43 -0.02 13.19
C LYS A 54 -8.15 1.48 13.21
N LYS A 55 -6.98 1.89 13.70
CA LYS A 55 -6.58 3.30 13.76
C LYS A 55 -6.31 3.88 12.37
N ALA A 56 -5.70 3.10 11.48
CA ALA A 56 -5.35 3.55 10.13
C ALA A 56 -6.59 3.73 9.23
N GLY A 57 -7.64 2.92 9.41
CA GLY A 57 -8.86 2.99 8.58
C GLY A 57 -9.57 4.35 8.59
N ASP A 58 -9.40 5.13 9.66
CA ASP A 58 -10.01 6.46 9.77
C ASP A 58 -9.29 7.52 8.95
N ILE A 59 -8.00 7.31 8.61
CA ILE A 59 -7.15 8.32 7.98
C ILE A 59 -6.62 7.92 6.60
N VAL A 60 -6.76 6.66 6.19
CA VAL A 60 -6.31 6.14 4.89
C VAL A 60 -7.48 6.10 3.89
N GLN A 61 -7.24 6.49 2.64
CA GLN A 61 -8.24 6.44 1.56
C GLN A 61 -7.99 5.33 0.54
N ASN A 62 -6.74 5.12 0.12
CA ASN A 62 -6.35 4.12 -0.86
C ASN A 62 -5.28 3.20 -0.28
N VAL A 63 -5.36 1.90 -0.57
CA VAL A 63 -4.38 0.89 -0.16
C VAL A 63 -4.11 -0.07 -1.32
N ARG A 64 -2.84 -0.42 -1.53
CA ARG A 64 -2.41 -1.50 -2.41
C ARG A 64 -1.46 -2.42 -1.67
N VAL A 65 -1.72 -3.72 -1.74
CA VAL A 65 -0.90 -4.75 -1.10
C VAL A 65 -0.27 -5.61 -2.17
N VAL A 66 1.03 -5.88 -2.04
CA VAL A 66 1.78 -6.78 -2.92
C VAL A 66 2.56 -7.76 -2.09
N ASP A 67 2.29 -9.04 -2.31
CA ASP A 67 3.01 -10.15 -1.73
C ASP A 67 3.79 -10.88 -2.81
N TYR A 68 5.05 -11.18 -2.53
CA TYR A 68 5.86 -12.00 -3.41
C TYR A 68 6.87 -12.85 -2.64
N GLU A 69 7.29 -13.94 -3.28
CA GLU A 69 8.35 -14.80 -2.75
C GLU A 69 9.71 -14.20 -3.07
N MET A 70 10.60 -14.14 -2.07
CA MET A 70 11.93 -13.59 -2.26
C MET A 70 12.70 -14.37 -3.34
N GLY A 71 13.21 -13.67 -4.35
CA GLY A 71 13.82 -14.25 -5.55
C GLY A 71 12.91 -14.19 -6.79
N THR A 72 11.63 -13.86 -6.64
CA THR A 72 10.73 -13.53 -7.74
C THR A 72 10.92 -12.07 -8.17
N ALA A 73 11.11 -11.84 -9.47
CA ALA A 73 11.10 -10.49 -10.02
C ALA A 73 9.66 -9.96 -10.09
N VAL A 74 9.39 -8.83 -9.46
CA VAL A 74 8.09 -8.15 -9.48
C VAL A 74 8.28 -6.74 -9.98
N VAL A 75 7.49 -6.35 -10.99
CA VAL A 75 7.42 -4.97 -11.49
C VAL A 75 6.09 -4.39 -11.02
N MET A 76 6.15 -3.33 -10.21
CA MET A 76 4.98 -2.58 -9.79
C MET A 76 4.96 -1.25 -10.52
N LEU A 77 3.99 -1.06 -11.42
CA LEU A 77 3.74 0.22 -12.06
C LEU A 77 2.82 1.06 -11.16
N ILE A 78 3.29 2.25 -10.77
CA ILE A 78 2.58 3.20 -9.92
C ILE A 78 2.36 4.49 -10.72
N SER A 79 1.58 4.42 -11.78
CA SER A 79 0.96 5.59 -12.44
C SER A 79 -0.03 5.12 -13.50
N ASP A 80 -1.21 5.74 -13.54
CA ASP A 80 -1.94 5.90 -14.79
C ASP A 80 -1.18 6.98 -15.58
N TRP A 81 -0.66 6.59 -16.73
CA TRP A 81 -0.07 7.53 -17.68
C TRP A 81 -1.22 8.00 -18.57
N GLU A 82 -1.76 9.19 -18.28
CA GLU A 82 -2.62 9.87 -19.25
C GLU A 82 -1.72 10.67 -20.19
N GLU A 83 -1.63 10.21 -21.44
CA GLU A 83 -1.05 10.97 -22.54
C GLU A 83 -2.03 12.11 -22.86
N GLU A 84 -1.79 13.29 -22.28
CA GLU A 84 -2.52 14.50 -22.68
C GLU A 84 -2.06 14.88 -24.10
N TYR A 85 -2.65 14.25 -25.11
CA TYR A 85 -2.67 14.81 -26.45
C TYR A 85 -3.54 16.07 -26.40
N GLY A 86 -2.90 17.19 -26.07
CA GLY A 86 -3.50 18.51 -26.20
C GLY A 86 -3.86 18.75 -27.66
N ASP A 87 -5.16 18.74 -27.94
CA ASP A 87 -5.70 19.16 -29.23
C ASP A 87 -6.11 20.64 -29.16
N PRO A 88 -5.98 21.36 -30.28
CA PRO A 88 -7.12 22.12 -30.76
C PRO A 88 -7.74 21.55 -32.04
#